data_AF-A0AAW1B1W7-F1
#
_entry.id   AF-A0AAW1B1W7-F1
#
_cell.length_a   1.000
_cell.length_b   1.000
_cell.length_c   1.000
_cell.angle_alpha   90.00
_cell.angle_beta   90.00
_cell.angle_gamma   90.00
#
_symmetry.space_group_name_H-M   'P 1'
#
loop_
_entity.id
_entity.type
_entity.pdbx_description
1 polymer ?
#
loop_
_entity_poly.entity_id
_entity_poly.type
_entity_poly.pdbx_seq_one_letter_code
_entity_poly.pdbx_strand_id
1 'polypeptide(L)'
;MAVNVEKNLISILQNTSFSMQLDESTTADNNALLMAYVPYFDENNTLQEEMLFTINLITDTRGLSIFNTVKSYFTKNNIPLNNIVACATDGAPSMVGCYRGFVAYLKEEVPNVLCIHCVVHRQHLVGKHLSTTLHSSLNIIIQVINKIKSKSKNDRMFRQLCQDNNEDFITLLLHTEVRWLSKGTSLARFVALYDSVIQFFESNNETNLCQQLKTVKNDAFYLADIFKRFHDINLQLQGANKTLIGCQSIVSLFIDKLELLRYNLLKREFHQFPELSSIKDDVTPEDIDRFSSHLNKLKLDMEKRFEDILKLKVYDG
;
A
#
# COMPACT_ATOMS: atom_id res chain seq x y z
N MET A 1 -6.02 34.16 -4.03
CA MET A 1 -6.98 33.24 -3.36
C MET A 1 -6.28 32.30 -2.38
N ALA A 2 -5.20 31.60 -2.75
CA ALA A 2 -4.46 30.69 -1.84
C ALA A 2 -3.96 31.32 -0.52
N VAL A 3 -3.41 32.54 -0.56
CA VAL A 3 -2.96 33.26 0.65
C VAL A 3 -4.09 33.53 1.66
N ASN A 4 -5.34 33.63 1.19
CA ASN A 4 -6.49 33.83 2.06
C ASN A 4 -6.90 32.50 2.73
N VAL A 5 -6.80 31.39 1.99
CA VAL A 5 -7.12 30.04 2.49
C VAL A 5 -6.11 29.60 3.56
N GLU A 6 -4.80 29.76 3.32
CA GLU A 6 -3.77 29.40 4.29
C GLU A 6 -3.90 30.22 5.58
N LYS A 7 -4.12 31.54 5.48
CA LYS A 7 -4.32 32.40 6.65
C LYS A 7 -5.56 32.02 7.46
N ASN A 8 -6.65 31.67 6.78
CA ASN A 8 -7.87 31.21 7.45
C ASN A 8 -7.62 29.89 8.20
N LEU A 9 -6.96 28.92 7.54
CA LEU A 9 -6.61 27.65 8.18
C LEU A 9 -5.70 27.88 9.40
N ILE A 10 -4.64 28.69 9.28
CA ILE A 10 -3.77 29.04 10.40
C ILE A 10 -4.58 29.63 11.57
N SER A 11 -5.49 30.57 11.29
CA SER A 11 -6.35 31.18 12.33
C SER A 11 -7.23 30.14 13.05
N ILE A 12 -7.70 29.12 12.33
CA ILE A 12 -8.48 28.03 12.93
C ILE A 12 -7.58 27.17 13.83
N LEU A 13 -6.41 26.75 13.34
CA LEU A 13 -5.48 25.88 14.06
C LEU A 13 -4.84 26.54 15.29
N GLN A 14 -4.77 27.87 15.32
CA GLN A 14 -4.35 28.63 16.51
C GLN A 14 -5.29 28.41 17.70
N ASN A 15 -6.59 28.23 17.44
CA ASN A 15 -7.64 28.23 18.46
C ASN A 15 -8.33 26.87 18.64
N THR A 16 -8.03 25.89 17.78
CA THR A 16 -8.72 24.61 17.73
C THR A 16 -7.74 23.47 17.81
N SER A 17 -8.11 22.38 18.50
CA SER A 17 -7.35 21.14 18.48
C SER A 17 -7.48 20.42 17.14
N PHE A 18 -6.41 19.79 16.68
CA PHE A 18 -6.38 19.12 15.38
C PHE A 18 -5.45 17.90 15.39
N SER A 19 -5.65 17.04 14.40
CA SER A 19 -4.71 15.95 14.09
C SER A 19 -3.78 16.39 12.96
N MET A 20 -2.60 15.79 12.89
CA MET A 20 -1.62 16.07 11.83
C MET A 20 -1.23 14.79 11.12
N GLN A 21 -1.19 14.81 9.80
CA GLN A 21 -0.65 13.73 8.97
C GLN A 21 0.59 14.26 8.28
N LEU A 22 1.73 13.62 8.49
CA LEU A 22 3.01 14.00 7.89
C LEU A 22 3.49 12.90 6.96
N ASP A 23 3.84 13.31 5.75
CA ASP A 23 4.42 12.44 4.74
C ASP A 23 5.63 13.10 4.08
N GLU A 24 6.62 12.28 3.73
CA GLU A 24 7.82 12.71 3.01
C GLU A 24 7.79 12.14 1.60
N SER A 25 7.99 13.00 0.60
CA SER A 25 8.08 12.57 -0.78
C SER A 25 9.35 13.13 -1.41
N THR A 26 10.02 12.30 -2.20
CA THR A 26 11.15 12.73 -3.03
C THR A 26 10.65 13.13 -4.42
N THR A 27 11.05 14.31 -4.91
CA THR A 27 10.75 14.77 -6.27
C THR A 27 11.72 14.19 -7.30
N ALA A 28 11.41 14.33 -8.60
CA ALA A 28 12.25 13.80 -9.69
C ALA A 28 13.66 14.43 -9.74
N ASP A 29 13.78 15.64 -9.22
CA ASP A 29 15.00 16.43 -9.03
C ASP A 29 15.69 16.16 -7.67
N ASN A 30 15.33 15.06 -7.00
CA ASN A 30 15.90 14.59 -5.72
C ASN A 30 15.71 15.54 -4.52
N ASN A 31 14.72 16.44 -4.58
CA ASN A 31 14.36 17.26 -3.42
C ASN A 31 13.44 16.47 -2.49
N ALA A 32 13.66 16.57 -1.18
CA ALA A 32 12.78 15.99 -0.18
C ALA A 32 11.71 17.02 0.23
N LEU A 33 10.45 16.68 0.00
CA LEU A 33 9.29 17.48 0.37
C LEU A 33 8.63 16.89 1.61
N LEU A 34 8.47 17.72 2.64
CA LEU A 34 7.63 17.43 3.78
C LEU A 34 6.24 18.02 3.54
N MET A 35 5.22 17.17 3.56
CA MET A 35 3.82 17.56 3.40
C MET A 35 3.09 17.35 4.73
N ALA A 36 2.28 18.33 5.12
CA ALA A 36 1.42 18.24 6.29
C ALA A 36 -0.04 18.44 5.90
N TYR A 37 -0.89 17.48 6.26
CA TYR A 37 -2.34 17.60 6.22
C TYR A 37 -2.88 17.65 7.65
N VAL A 38 -3.95 18.41 7.85
CA VAL A 38 -4.53 18.64 9.17
C VAL A 38 -6.03 18.34 9.17
N PRO A 39 -6.44 17.19 9.69
CA PRO A 39 -7.83 16.94 10.03
C PRO A 39 -8.23 17.72 11.29
N TYR A 40 -9.32 18.48 11.22
CA TYR A 40 -9.89 19.24 12.34
C TYR A 40 -11.42 19.28 12.25
N PHE A 41 -12.08 19.59 13.36
CA PHE A 41 -13.53 19.84 13.37
C PHE A 41 -13.77 21.34 13.23
N ASP A 42 -14.65 21.72 12.32
CA ASP A 42 -15.11 23.11 12.19
C ASP A 42 -16.16 23.47 13.25
N GLU A 43 -16.64 24.72 13.21
CA GLU A 43 -17.67 25.23 14.12
C GLU A 43 -18.99 24.46 14.07
N ASN A 44 -19.25 23.73 12.97
CA ASN A 44 -20.43 22.89 12.79
C ASN A 44 -20.19 21.43 13.20
N ASN A 45 -19.08 21.13 13.89
CA ASN A 45 -18.62 19.77 14.20
C ASN A 45 -18.49 18.86 12.96
N THR A 46 -18.18 19.45 11.80
CA THR A 46 -17.89 18.69 10.59
C THR A 46 -16.39 18.47 10.47
N LEU A 47 -15.98 17.24 10.19
CA LEU A 47 -14.58 16.91 9.95
C LEU A 47 -14.14 17.53 8.62
N GLN A 48 -13.15 18.42 8.70
CA GLN A 48 -12.45 19.01 7.57
C GLN A 48 -11.04 18.45 7.52
N GLU A 49 -10.49 18.30 6.32
CA GLU A 49 -9.09 17.90 6.10
C GLU A 49 -8.49 18.85 5.05
N GLU A 50 -7.44 19.56 5.44
CA GLU A 50 -6.80 20.56 4.58
C GLU A 50 -5.28 20.35 4.56
N MET A 51 -4.66 20.68 3.42
CA MET A 51 -3.20 20.73 3.36
C MET A 51 -2.70 22.00 4.04
N LEU A 52 -1.91 21.83 5.11
CA LEU A 52 -1.34 22.94 5.85
C LEU A 52 -0.11 23.53 5.13
N PHE A 53 0.83 22.67 4.74
CA PHE A 53 2.01 23.12 4.01
C PHE A 53 2.65 22.00 3.17
N THR A 54 3.50 22.44 2.26
CA THR A 54 4.52 21.63 1.59
C THR A 54 5.85 22.38 1.69
N ILE A 55 6.84 21.81 2.36
CA ILE A 55 8.13 22.45 2.65
C ILE A 55 9.28 21.59 2.14
N ASN A 56 10.23 22.19 1.44
CA ASN A 56 11.49 21.54 1.08
C ASN A 56 12.37 21.35 2.32
N LEU A 57 12.80 20.11 2.56
CA LEU A 57 13.84 19.80 3.53
C LEU A 57 15.20 20.06 2.88
N ILE A 58 15.89 21.09 3.36
CA ILE A 58 17.09 21.64 2.72
C ILE A 58 18.33 20.75 2.93
N THR A 59 18.47 20.16 4.13
CA THR A 59 19.72 19.49 4.53
C THR A 59 19.61 17.97 4.54
N ASP A 60 18.64 17.43 5.26
CA ASP A 60 18.48 15.99 5.47
C ASP A 60 17.03 15.66 5.89
N THR A 61 16.70 14.36 5.90
CA THR A 61 15.40 13.83 6.29
C THR A 61 15.42 13.19 7.68
N ARG A 62 16.32 13.61 8.57
CA ARG A 62 16.38 13.09 9.95
C ARG A 62 15.21 13.63 10.77
N GLY A 63 14.77 12.85 11.77
CA GLY A 63 13.64 13.20 12.61
C GLY A 63 13.77 14.56 13.30
N LEU A 64 14.98 14.94 13.74
CA LEU A 64 15.23 16.25 14.34
C LEU A 64 15.04 17.40 13.33
N SER A 65 15.52 17.24 12.10
CA SER A 65 15.39 18.24 11.04
C SER A 65 13.92 18.43 10.67
N ILE A 66 13.19 17.32 10.49
CA ILE A 66 11.74 17.33 10.24
C ILE A 66 11.01 18.05 11.39
N PHE A 67 11.32 17.69 12.64
CA PHE A 67 10.69 18.30 13.81
C PHE A 67 10.96 19.81 13.88
N ASN A 68 12.21 20.23 13.67
CA ASN A 68 12.57 21.64 13.65
C ASN A 68 11.88 22.41 12.52
N THR A 69 11.69 21.79 11.35
CA THR A 69 10.92 22.39 10.24
C THR A 69 9.46 22.61 10.65
N VAL A 70 8.80 21.60 11.22
CA VAL A 70 7.41 21.71 11.72
C VAL A 70 7.32 22.77 12.81
N LYS A 71 8.19 22.70 13.84
CA LYS A 71 8.22 23.63 14.96
C LYS A 71 8.44 25.07 14.48
N SER A 72 9.34 25.27 13.52
CA SER A 72 9.62 26.60 12.95
C SER A 72 8.43 27.16 12.19
N TYR A 73 7.71 26.33 11.42
CA TYR A 73 6.47 26.74 10.75
C TYR A 73 5.39 27.15 11.77
N PHE A 74 5.21 26.35 12.82
CA PHE A 74 4.21 26.59 13.86
C PHE A 74 4.51 27.86 14.66
N THR A 75 5.76 28.04 15.09
CA THR A 75 6.20 29.26 15.80
C THR A 75 6.04 30.50 14.94
N LYS A 76 6.42 30.46 13.65
CA LYS A 76 6.26 31.58 12.72
C LYS A 76 4.80 32.01 12.57
N ASN A 77 3.88 31.04 12.60
CA ASN A 77 2.46 31.26 12.42
C ASN A 77 1.67 31.31 13.75
N ASN A 78 2.36 31.36 14.89
CA ASN A 78 1.77 31.36 16.24
C ASN A 78 0.80 30.20 16.52
N ILE A 79 0.99 29.03 15.89
CA ILE A 79 0.17 27.84 16.13
C ILE A 79 0.73 27.10 17.36
N PRO A 80 -0.03 26.93 18.45
CA PRO A 80 0.43 26.18 19.61
C PRO A 80 0.63 24.69 19.27
N LEU A 81 1.81 24.14 19.56
CA LEU A 81 2.07 22.70 19.38
C LEU A 81 1.09 21.83 20.19
N ASN A 82 0.68 22.30 21.37
CA ASN A 82 -0.27 21.61 22.24
C ASN A 82 -1.66 21.42 21.63
N ASN A 83 -1.99 22.10 20.52
CA ASN A 83 -3.24 21.87 19.80
C ASN A 83 -3.20 20.57 18.99
N ILE A 84 -2.03 19.97 18.77
CA ILE A 84 -1.90 18.67 18.10
C ILE A 84 -2.34 17.57 19.07
N VAL A 85 -3.48 16.95 18.80
CA VAL A 85 -4.00 15.82 19.60
C VAL A 85 -3.54 14.47 19.09
N ALA A 86 -3.29 14.36 17.79
CA ALA A 86 -2.80 13.14 17.16
C ALA A 86 -1.87 13.44 15.98
N CYS A 87 -0.95 12.53 15.69
CA CYS A 87 -0.06 12.60 14.55
C CYS A 87 0.04 11.25 13.82
N ALA A 88 -0.18 11.23 12.51
CA ALA A 88 0.04 10.05 11.67
C ALA A 88 1.31 10.23 10.81
N THR A 89 2.16 9.20 10.74
CA THR A 89 3.39 9.20 9.92
C THR A 89 3.59 7.87 9.20
N ASP A 90 4.45 7.85 8.17
CA ASP A 90 4.74 6.68 7.32
C ASP A 90 5.52 5.54 8.00
N GLY A 91 5.91 5.71 9.27
CA GLY A 91 6.65 4.69 10.01
C GLY A 91 8.14 4.57 9.65
N ALA A 92 8.70 5.49 8.86
CA ALA A 92 10.13 5.51 8.60
C ALA A 92 10.94 5.68 9.90
N PRO A 93 12.18 5.16 10.01
CA PRO A 93 13.00 5.33 11.22
C PRO A 93 13.22 6.79 11.63
N SER A 94 13.28 7.70 10.66
CA SER A 94 13.32 9.16 10.89
C SER A 94 12.03 9.71 11.51
N MET A 95 10.89 9.05 11.31
CA MET A 95 9.59 9.48 11.84
C MET A 95 9.31 8.85 13.20
N VAL A 96 9.45 7.53 13.34
CA VAL A 96 9.01 6.78 14.53
C VAL A 96 10.14 6.29 15.44
N GLY A 97 11.39 6.59 15.12
CA GLY A 97 12.54 6.20 15.95
C GLY A 97 12.40 6.69 17.40
N CYS A 98 12.59 5.78 18.36
CA CYS A 98 12.30 6.04 19.78
C CYS A 98 13.17 7.12 20.44
N TYR A 99 14.37 7.40 19.92
CA TYR A 99 15.30 8.40 20.47
C TYR A 99 15.54 9.60 19.57
N ARG A 100 15.40 9.43 18.25
CA ARG A 100 15.79 10.43 17.23
C ARG A 100 14.76 10.59 16.12
N GLY A 101 13.60 9.95 16.27
CA GLY A 101 12.48 10.11 15.34
C GLY A 101 11.73 11.39 15.61
N PHE A 102 11.06 11.91 14.59
CA PHE A 102 10.14 13.05 14.70
C PHE A 102 9.15 12.89 15.87
N VAL A 103 8.54 11.70 16.00
CA VAL A 103 7.57 11.38 17.05
C VAL A 103 8.18 11.46 18.45
N ALA A 104 9.45 11.10 18.63
CA ALA A 104 10.11 11.21 19.93
C ALA A 104 10.23 12.67 20.36
N TYR A 105 10.71 13.54 19.47
CA TYR A 105 10.80 14.98 19.72
C TYR A 105 9.43 15.65 19.89
N LEU A 106 8.42 15.23 19.11
CA LEU A 106 7.06 15.76 19.27
C LEU A 106 6.49 15.42 20.65
N LYS A 107 6.75 14.22 21.17
CA LYS A 107 6.31 13.80 22.50
C LYS A 107 7.04 14.51 23.65
N GLU A 108 8.23 15.04 23.42
CA GLU A 108 8.92 15.87 24.43
C GLU A 108 8.19 17.21 24.66
N GLU A 109 7.65 17.82 23.60
CA GLU A 109 6.88 19.07 23.69
C GLU A 109 5.38 18.83 23.98
N VAL A 110 4.81 17.74 23.44
CA VAL A 110 3.39 17.40 23.55
C VAL A 110 3.25 15.96 24.09
N PRO A 111 3.43 15.72 25.40
CA PRO A 111 3.52 14.37 25.96
C PRO A 111 2.31 13.47 25.70
N ASN A 112 1.12 14.05 25.57
CA ASN A 112 -0.15 13.34 25.42
C ASN A 112 -0.56 13.12 23.95
N VAL A 113 0.28 13.49 22.98
CA VAL A 113 -0.05 13.33 21.55
C VAL A 113 -0.17 11.84 21.17
N LEU A 114 -1.27 11.49 20.51
CA LEU A 114 -1.48 10.15 19.97
C LEU A 114 -0.73 10.02 18.63
N CYS A 115 0.40 9.31 18.62
CA CYS A 115 1.12 9.05 17.37
C CYS A 115 0.79 7.67 16.80
N ILE A 116 0.44 7.63 15.51
CA ILE A 116 0.01 6.42 14.81
C ILE A 116 0.87 6.23 13.55
N HIS A 117 1.33 5.00 13.33
CA HIS A 117 1.92 4.62 12.05
C HIS A 117 0.79 4.38 11.03
N CYS A 118 0.86 5.07 9.90
CA CYS A 118 -0.07 5.04 8.78
C CYS A 118 -0.58 3.63 8.46
N VAL A 119 -1.91 3.47 8.52
CA VAL A 119 -2.62 2.21 8.30
C VAL A 119 -2.37 1.67 6.89
N VAL A 120 -2.40 2.57 5.89
CA VAL A 120 -2.16 2.24 4.48
C VAL A 120 -0.72 1.74 4.28
N HIS A 121 0.25 2.42 4.88
CA HIS A 121 1.65 2.01 4.78
C HIS A 121 1.87 0.63 5.44
N ARG A 122 1.30 0.39 6.62
CA ARG A 122 1.37 -0.92 7.30
C ARG A 122 0.76 -2.04 6.49
N GLN A 123 -0.41 -1.80 5.89
CA GLN A 123 -1.07 -2.78 5.02
C GLN A 123 -0.22 -3.11 3.79
N HIS A 124 0.42 -2.11 3.19
CA HIS A 124 1.36 -2.29 2.10
C HIS A 124 2.59 -3.11 2.51
N LEU A 125 3.13 -2.91 3.71
CA LEU A 125 4.22 -3.72 4.25
C LEU A 125 3.83 -5.19 4.42
N VAL A 126 2.60 -5.48 4.86
CA VAL A 126 2.10 -6.87 4.93
C VAL A 126 2.01 -7.48 3.53
N GLY A 127 1.46 -6.75 2.55
CA GLY A 127 1.33 -7.26 1.18
C GLY A 127 2.66 -7.73 0.59
N LYS A 128 3.76 -7.04 0.93
CA LYS A 128 5.13 -7.39 0.51
C LYS A 128 5.66 -8.69 1.11
N HIS A 129 5.03 -9.24 2.15
CA HIS A 129 5.51 -10.42 2.86
C HIS A 129 5.21 -11.72 2.09
N LEU A 130 6.01 -11.98 1.06
CA LEU A 130 5.96 -13.22 0.30
C LEU A 130 6.91 -14.27 0.88
N SER A 131 6.55 -15.56 0.73
CA SER A 131 7.52 -16.64 0.94
C SER A 131 8.63 -16.59 -0.12
N THR A 132 9.80 -17.17 0.17
CA THR A 132 10.91 -17.23 -0.80
C THR A 132 10.48 -17.79 -2.15
N THR A 133 9.65 -18.84 -2.14
CA THR A 133 9.11 -19.45 -3.36
C THR A 133 8.21 -18.49 -4.13
N LEU A 134 7.20 -17.90 -3.48
CA LEU A 134 6.27 -16.96 -4.13
C LEU A 134 6.98 -15.70 -4.63
N HIS A 135 8.01 -15.24 -3.91
CA HIS A 135 8.84 -14.13 -4.33
C HIS A 135 9.62 -14.46 -5.60
N SER A 136 10.24 -15.64 -5.68
CA SER A 136 10.92 -16.13 -6.88
C SER A 136 9.95 -16.23 -8.07
N SER A 137 8.76 -16.78 -7.85
CA SER A 137 7.71 -16.87 -8.87
C SER A 137 7.28 -15.49 -9.38
N LEU A 138 7.09 -14.52 -8.47
CA LEU A 138 6.77 -13.14 -8.83
C LEU A 138 7.89 -12.50 -9.66
N ASN A 139 9.16 -12.76 -9.34
CA ASN A 139 10.29 -12.22 -10.10
C ASN A 139 10.35 -12.77 -11.53
N ILE A 140 10.02 -14.05 -11.73
CA ILE A 140 9.89 -14.65 -13.08
C ILE A 140 8.78 -13.94 -13.86
N ILE A 141 7.61 -13.73 -13.25
CA ILE A 141 6.49 -13.02 -13.89
C ILE A 141 6.89 -11.58 -14.27
N ILE A 142 7.57 -10.86 -13.38
CA ILE A 142 8.07 -9.50 -13.65
C ILE A 142 9.09 -9.51 -14.80
N GLN A 143 10.00 -10.49 -14.84
CA GLN A 143 10.98 -10.63 -15.91
C GLN A 143 10.30 -10.84 -17.27
N VAL A 144 9.26 -11.69 -17.32
CA VAL A 144 8.44 -11.96 -18.52
C VAL A 144 7.76 -10.68 -19.00
N ILE A 145 7.07 -9.98 -18.10
CA ILE A 145 6.39 -8.70 -18.41
C ILE A 145 7.40 -7.68 -18.94
N ASN A 146 8.53 -7.51 -18.25
CA ASN A 146 9.58 -6.58 -18.67
C ASN A 146 10.19 -6.95 -20.01
N LYS A 147 10.37 -8.23 -20.31
CA LYS A 147 10.91 -8.70 -21.60
C LYS A 147 9.98 -8.36 -22.78
N ILE A 148 8.66 -8.40 -22.57
CA ILE A 148 7.69 -7.94 -23.57
C ILE A 148 7.68 -6.41 -23.66
N LYS A 149 7.57 -5.72 -22.52
CA LYS A 149 7.31 -4.27 -22.47
C LYS A 149 8.52 -3.38 -22.69
N SER A 150 9.73 -3.84 -22.37
CA SER A 150 10.96 -3.02 -22.49
C SER A 150 11.38 -2.78 -23.94
N LYS A 151 10.99 -3.66 -24.87
CA LYS A 151 11.34 -3.54 -26.30
C LYS A 151 10.10 -3.16 -27.11
N SER A 152 10.15 -2.02 -27.80
CA SER A 152 9.05 -1.53 -28.65
C SER A 152 8.63 -2.51 -29.75
N LYS A 153 9.55 -3.33 -30.26
CA LYS A 153 9.24 -4.40 -31.20
C LYS A 153 8.39 -5.50 -30.54
N ASN A 154 8.80 -5.96 -29.36
CA ASN A 154 8.10 -7.02 -28.63
C ASN A 154 6.70 -6.56 -28.21
N ASP A 155 6.57 -5.34 -27.68
CA ASP A 155 5.27 -4.78 -27.30
C ASP A 155 4.31 -4.69 -28.50
N ARG A 156 4.79 -4.29 -29.69
CA ARG A 156 3.96 -4.26 -30.91
C ARG A 156 3.58 -5.65 -31.40
N MET A 157 4.52 -6.60 -31.39
CA MET A 157 4.25 -7.99 -31.78
C MET A 157 3.26 -8.65 -30.82
N PHE A 158 3.41 -8.42 -29.51
CA PHE A 158 2.51 -8.95 -28.51
C PHE A 158 1.09 -8.36 -28.63
N ARG A 159 0.98 -7.04 -28.90
CA ARG A 159 -0.31 -6.41 -29.19
C ARG A 159 -1.02 -7.05 -30.38
N GLN A 160 -0.28 -7.29 -31.48
CA GLN A 160 -0.83 -7.95 -32.65
C GLN A 160 -1.32 -9.36 -32.30
N LEU A 161 -0.50 -10.14 -31.58
CA LEU A 161 -0.89 -11.48 -31.14
C LEU A 161 -2.17 -11.47 -30.29
N CYS A 162 -2.29 -10.53 -29.35
CA CYS A 162 -3.51 -10.40 -28.54
C CYS A 162 -4.74 -10.06 -29.39
N GLN A 163 -4.58 -9.22 -30.41
CA GLN A 163 -5.67 -8.91 -31.35
C GLN A 163 -6.07 -10.14 -32.18
N ASP A 164 -5.09 -10.89 -32.67
CA ASP A 164 -5.31 -12.10 -33.47
C ASP A 164 -6.03 -13.19 -32.63
N ASN A 165 -5.74 -13.24 -31.33
CA ASN A 165 -6.37 -14.16 -30.37
C ASN A 165 -7.73 -13.66 -29.82
N ASN A 166 -8.19 -12.48 -30.22
CA ASN A 166 -9.41 -11.82 -29.69
C ASN A 166 -9.40 -11.65 -28.16
N GLU A 167 -8.25 -11.29 -27.60
CA GLU A 167 -8.09 -11.03 -26.17
C GLU A 167 -8.81 -9.74 -25.73
N ASP A 168 -9.38 -9.74 -24.52
CA ASP A 168 -9.98 -8.55 -23.91
C ASP A 168 -8.95 -7.42 -23.66
N PHE A 169 -7.69 -7.80 -23.47
CA PHE A 169 -6.59 -6.86 -23.28
C PHE A 169 -5.54 -7.02 -24.36
N ILE A 170 -5.15 -5.91 -24.99
CA ILE A 170 -4.11 -5.93 -26.03
C ILE A 170 -2.70 -5.65 -25.52
N THR A 171 -2.52 -5.31 -24.23
CA THR A 171 -1.19 -4.95 -23.71
C THR A 171 -1.02 -5.23 -22.22
N LEU A 172 0.14 -5.78 -21.85
CA LEU A 172 0.56 -5.90 -20.45
C LEU A 172 0.85 -4.53 -19.82
N LEU A 173 0.71 -4.46 -18.51
CA LEU A 173 1.07 -3.29 -17.71
C LEU A 173 2.51 -3.44 -17.22
N LEU A 174 3.28 -2.35 -17.28
CA LEU A 174 4.60 -2.33 -16.65
C LEU A 174 4.43 -2.23 -15.13
N HIS A 175 5.24 -3.01 -14.42
CA HIS A 175 5.38 -2.84 -12.99
C HIS A 175 6.38 -1.71 -12.70
N THR A 176 6.01 -0.78 -11.81
CA THR A 176 6.97 0.10 -11.14
C THR A 176 6.95 -0.21 -9.64
N GLU A 177 8.13 -0.39 -9.05
CA GLU A 177 8.30 -0.79 -7.63
C GLU A 177 7.63 0.19 -6.65
N VAL A 178 7.41 1.43 -7.10
CA VAL A 178 6.97 2.57 -6.29
C VAL A 178 5.54 2.38 -5.76
N ARG A 179 4.67 1.57 -6.40
CA ARG A 179 3.27 1.41 -5.96
C ARG A 179 2.81 -0.04 -6.04
N TRP A 180 2.57 -0.66 -4.89
CA TRP A 180 2.05 -2.04 -4.80
C TRP A 180 0.69 -2.21 -5.46
N LEU A 181 -0.14 -1.16 -5.46
CA LEU A 181 -1.43 -1.15 -6.17
C LEU A 181 -1.28 -1.42 -7.68
N SER A 182 -0.12 -1.10 -8.27
CA SER A 182 0.18 -1.46 -9.66
C SER A 182 0.37 -2.97 -9.87
N LYS A 183 0.83 -3.70 -8.85
CA LYS A 183 1.09 -5.15 -8.95
C LYS A 183 -0.20 -5.95 -9.09
N GLY A 184 -1.26 -5.60 -8.35
CA GLY A 184 -2.54 -6.30 -8.44
C GLY A 184 -3.14 -6.22 -9.84
N THR A 185 -3.26 -5.01 -10.39
CA THR A 185 -3.78 -4.81 -11.75
C THR A 185 -2.87 -5.41 -12.82
N SER A 186 -1.55 -5.31 -12.63
CA SER A 186 -0.57 -5.91 -13.55
C SER A 186 -0.66 -7.44 -13.56
N LEU A 187 -0.79 -8.09 -12.41
CA LEU A 187 -0.93 -9.55 -12.32
C LEU A 187 -2.29 -10.02 -12.84
N ALA A 188 -3.39 -9.34 -12.51
CA ALA A 188 -4.70 -9.68 -13.05
C ALA A 188 -4.69 -9.67 -14.59
N ARG A 189 -4.07 -8.64 -15.18
CA ARG A 189 -3.92 -8.59 -16.65
C ARG A 189 -2.96 -9.65 -17.18
N PHE A 190 -1.89 -9.94 -16.46
CA PHE A 190 -0.96 -10.99 -16.84
C PHE A 190 -1.64 -12.36 -16.90
N VAL A 191 -2.45 -12.68 -15.89
CA VAL A 191 -3.21 -13.93 -15.79
C VAL A 191 -4.27 -14.01 -16.90
N ALA A 192 -4.99 -12.91 -17.16
CA ALA A 192 -5.95 -12.85 -18.27
C ALA A 192 -5.31 -13.11 -19.64
N LEU A 193 -4.04 -12.74 -19.82
CA LEU A 193 -3.29 -12.93 -21.07
C LEU A 193 -2.31 -14.12 -21.02
N TYR A 194 -2.44 -15.02 -20.04
CA TYR A 194 -1.43 -16.03 -19.75
C TYR A 194 -1.12 -16.90 -20.99
N ASP A 195 -2.15 -17.39 -21.68
CA ASP A 195 -1.98 -18.26 -22.84
C ASP A 195 -1.33 -17.52 -24.03
N SER A 196 -1.76 -16.28 -24.29
CA SER A 196 -1.11 -15.40 -25.28
C SER A 196 0.35 -15.09 -24.93
N VAL A 197 0.67 -14.95 -23.63
CA VAL A 197 2.07 -14.79 -23.17
C VAL A 197 2.86 -16.07 -23.47
N ILE A 198 2.34 -17.25 -23.14
CA ILE A 198 3.01 -18.52 -23.45
C ILE A 198 3.28 -18.65 -24.95
N GLN A 199 2.25 -18.43 -25.78
CA GLN A 199 2.36 -18.48 -27.23
C GLN A 199 3.39 -17.48 -27.77
N PHE A 200 3.47 -16.28 -27.20
CA PHE A 200 4.45 -15.28 -27.58
C PHE A 200 5.89 -15.78 -27.35
N PHE A 201 6.19 -16.37 -26.20
CA PHE A 201 7.54 -16.86 -25.91
C PHE A 201 7.90 -18.13 -26.70
N GLU A 202 6.94 -19.00 -26.96
CA GLU A 202 7.12 -20.17 -27.84
C GLU A 202 7.44 -19.74 -29.28
N SER A 203 6.69 -18.78 -29.82
CA SER A 203 6.88 -18.27 -31.18
C SER A 203 8.22 -17.54 -31.39
N ASN A 204 8.82 -17.01 -30.31
CA ASN A 204 10.09 -16.29 -30.34
C ASN A 204 11.29 -17.15 -29.93
N ASN A 205 11.15 -18.47 -29.82
CA ASN A 205 12.20 -19.42 -29.43
C ASN A 205 12.83 -19.15 -28.04
N GLU A 206 12.07 -18.55 -27.12
CA GLU A 206 12.52 -18.26 -25.75
C GLU A 206 12.14 -19.41 -24.79
N THR A 207 12.59 -20.61 -25.14
CA THR A 207 12.14 -21.87 -24.53
C THR A 207 12.38 -21.97 -23.03
N ASN A 208 13.53 -21.46 -22.54
CA ASN A 208 13.87 -21.53 -21.12
C ASN A 208 12.92 -20.70 -20.25
N LEU A 209 12.67 -19.44 -20.64
CA LEU A 209 11.78 -18.55 -19.89
C LEU A 209 10.32 -19.01 -19.98
N CYS A 210 9.91 -19.56 -21.12
CA CYS A 210 8.59 -20.17 -21.29
C CYS A 210 8.41 -21.37 -20.33
N GLN A 211 9.39 -22.28 -20.23
CA GLN A 211 9.35 -23.40 -19.31
C GLN A 211 9.28 -22.95 -17.85
N GLN A 212 10.11 -21.97 -17.46
CA GLN A 212 10.05 -21.38 -16.12
C GLN A 212 8.67 -20.77 -15.84
N LEU A 213 8.10 -20.05 -16.80
CA LEU A 213 6.78 -19.45 -16.64
C LEU A 213 5.67 -20.50 -16.45
N LYS A 214 5.74 -21.64 -17.15
CA LYS A 214 4.81 -22.76 -16.95
C LYS A 214 4.88 -23.32 -15.53
N THR A 215 6.09 -23.41 -14.95
CA THR A 215 6.25 -23.90 -13.56
C THR A 215 5.65 -22.99 -12.49
N VAL A 216 5.45 -21.70 -12.79
CA VAL A 216 4.93 -20.72 -11.83
C VAL A 216 3.48 -20.31 -12.13
N LYS A 217 2.78 -21.06 -13.01
CA LYS A 217 1.38 -20.80 -13.39
C LYS A 217 0.49 -20.62 -12.16
N ASN A 218 0.44 -21.64 -11.30
CA ASN A 218 -0.47 -21.65 -10.15
C ASN A 218 -0.16 -20.50 -9.16
N ASP A 219 1.12 -20.17 -8.97
CA ASP A 219 1.56 -19.03 -8.17
C ASP A 219 1.07 -17.70 -8.76
N ALA A 220 1.12 -17.53 -10.09
CA ALA A 220 0.67 -16.31 -10.74
C ALA A 220 -0.83 -16.05 -10.51
N PHE A 221 -1.65 -17.08 -10.69
CA PHE A 221 -3.11 -17.00 -10.52
C PHE A 221 -3.48 -16.77 -9.06
N TYR A 222 -2.86 -17.48 -8.12
CA TYR A 222 -3.03 -17.25 -6.69
C TYR A 222 -2.62 -15.82 -6.27
N LEU A 223 -1.46 -15.33 -6.72
CA LEU A 223 -0.98 -13.98 -6.39
C LEU A 223 -1.88 -12.88 -6.96
N ALA A 224 -2.47 -13.09 -8.15
CA ALA A 224 -3.45 -12.17 -8.71
C ALA A 224 -4.68 -12.01 -7.79
N ASP A 225 -5.23 -13.11 -7.29
CA ASP A 225 -6.36 -13.09 -6.34
C ASP A 225 -5.98 -12.38 -5.02
N ILE A 226 -4.82 -12.71 -4.44
CA ILE A 226 -4.38 -12.09 -3.18
C ILE A 226 -4.12 -10.60 -3.35
N PHE A 227 -3.43 -10.19 -4.42
CA PHE A 227 -3.11 -8.78 -4.61
C PHE A 227 -4.34 -7.94 -4.93
N LYS A 228 -5.34 -8.50 -5.62
CA LYS A 228 -6.65 -7.85 -5.79
C LYS A 228 -7.31 -7.59 -4.43
N ARG A 229 -7.32 -8.57 -3.53
CA ARG A 229 -7.88 -8.39 -2.17
C ARG A 229 -7.15 -7.31 -1.37
N PHE A 230 -5.81 -7.30 -1.42
CA PHE A 230 -5.02 -6.24 -0.79
C PHE A 230 -5.30 -4.87 -1.41
N HIS A 231 -5.53 -4.79 -2.71
CA HIS A 231 -5.94 -3.56 -3.38
C HIS A 231 -7.33 -3.09 -2.92
N ASP A 232 -8.32 -3.98 -2.86
CA ASP A 232 -9.70 -3.65 -2.46
C ASP A 232 -9.77 -3.08 -1.03
N ILE A 233 -8.94 -3.60 -0.12
CA ILE A 233 -8.86 -3.07 1.25
C ILE A 233 -8.09 -1.77 1.31
N ASN A 234 -7.04 -1.63 0.51
CA ASN A 234 -6.33 -0.37 0.40
C ASN A 234 -7.28 0.77 -0.01
N LEU A 235 -8.18 0.52 -0.98
CA LEU A 235 -9.24 1.47 -1.37
C LEU A 235 -10.22 1.76 -0.22
N GLN A 236 -10.55 0.77 0.61
CA GLN A 236 -11.42 0.98 1.78
C GLN A 236 -10.74 1.78 2.89
N LEU A 237 -9.41 1.72 3.01
CA LEU A 237 -8.62 2.44 4.00
C LEU A 237 -8.25 3.87 3.56
N GLN A 238 -8.46 4.21 2.29
CA GLN A 238 -8.14 5.51 1.71
C GLN A 238 -9.41 6.32 1.37
N GLY A 239 -9.22 7.63 1.18
CA GLY A 239 -10.28 8.56 0.82
C GLY A 239 -10.73 9.43 1.99
N ALA A 240 -11.70 10.31 1.72
CA ALA A 240 -12.22 11.23 2.72
C ALA A 240 -12.97 10.49 3.85
N ASN A 241 -13.05 11.13 5.01
CA ASN A 241 -13.85 10.69 6.17
C ASN A 241 -13.44 9.32 6.75
N LYS A 242 -12.16 8.97 6.70
CA LYS A 242 -11.64 7.75 7.35
C LYS A 242 -11.29 8.02 8.80
N THR A 243 -11.94 7.30 9.70
CA THR A 243 -11.65 7.33 11.13
C THR A 243 -10.81 6.14 11.53
N LEU A 244 -10.07 6.25 12.63
CA LEU A 244 -9.25 5.16 13.15
C LEU A 244 -10.11 3.93 13.53
N ILE A 245 -11.32 4.14 14.05
CA ILE A 245 -12.31 3.10 14.38
C ILE A 245 -12.75 2.36 13.11
N GLY A 246 -13.04 3.11 12.04
CA GLY A 246 -13.38 2.54 10.74
C GLY A 246 -12.23 1.69 10.21
N CYS A 247 -11.00 2.19 10.28
CA CYS A 247 -9.79 1.46 9.91
C CYS A 247 -9.60 0.18 10.74
N GLN A 248 -9.77 0.25 12.07
CA GLN A 248 -9.71 -0.90 12.98
C GLN A 248 -10.71 -1.98 12.56
N SER A 249 -11.94 -1.59 12.28
CA SER A 249 -13.01 -2.50 11.84
C SER A 249 -12.67 -3.18 10.51
N ILE A 250 -12.21 -2.42 9.52
CA ILE A 250 -11.80 -2.94 8.21
C ILE A 250 -10.64 -3.93 8.36
N VAL A 251 -9.62 -3.59 9.15
CA VAL A 251 -8.46 -4.44 9.40
C VAL A 251 -8.84 -5.73 10.10
N SER A 252 -9.66 -5.65 11.16
CA SER A 252 -10.14 -6.84 11.90
C SER A 252 -10.90 -7.79 10.97
N LEU A 253 -11.86 -7.25 10.20
CA LEU A 253 -12.62 -8.05 9.23
C LEU A 253 -11.72 -8.67 8.16
N PHE A 254 -10.63 -8.01 7.77
CA PHE A 254 -9.71 -8.62 6.82
C PHE A 254 -8.88 -9.75 7.41
N ILE A 255 -8.44 -9.63 8.66
CA ILE A 255 -7.74 -10.71 9.38
C ILE A 255 -8.63 -11.96 9.43
N ASP A 256 -9.91 -11.80 9.75
CA ASP A 256 -10.88 -12.90 9.75
C ASP A 256 -11.09 -13.47 8.34
N LYS A 257 -11.16 -12.61 7.32
CA LYS A 257 -11.23 -13.05 5.92
C LYS A 257 -10.01 -13.85 5.49
N LEU A 258 -8.79 -13.50 5.91
CA LEU A 258 -7.58 -14.27 5.60
C LEU A 258 -7.64 -15.68 6.19
N GLU A 259 -8.17 -15.82 7.41
CA GLU A 259 -8.39 -17.13 8.02
C GLU A 259 -9.45 -17.95 7.26
N LEU A 260 -10.56 -17.32 6.88
CA LEU A 260 -11.61 -17.99 6.09
C LEU A 260 -11.08 -18.46 4.73
N LEU A 261 -10.31 -17.60 4.04
CA LEU A 261 -9.65 -17.95 2.77
C LEU A 261 -8.75 -19.16 2.94
N ARG A 262 -7.96 -19.20 4.01
CA ARG A 262 -7.07 -20.32 4.33
C ARG A 262 -7.85 -21.61 4.56
N TYR A 263 -8.91 -21.54 5.36
CA TYR A 263 -9.77 -22.69 5.67
C TYR A 263 -10.43 -23.29 4.42
N ASN A 264 -11.01 -22.44 3.57
CA ASN A 264 -11.66 -22.89 2.33
C ASN A 264 -10.64 -23.45 1.33
N LEU A 265 -9.45 -22.84 1.23
CA LEU A 265 -8.39 -23.34 0.38
C LEU A 265 -7.92 -24.75 0.79
N LEU A 266 -7.79 -25.01 2.10
CA LEU A 266 -7.45 -26.33 2.63
C LEU A 266 -8.51 -27.40 2.29
N LYS A 267 -9.76 -26.99 2.09
CA LYS A 267 -10.85 -27.86 1.61
C LYS A 267 -10.94 -27.99 0.09
N ARG A 268 -10.04 -27.35 -0.66
CA ARG A 268 -10.10 -27.21 -2.13
C ARG A 268 -11.35 -26.47 -2.62
N GLU A 269 -11.87 -25.55 -1.81
CA GLU A 269 -12.97 -24.68 -2.17
C GLU A 269 -12.43 -23.35 -2.72
N PHE A 270 -12.44 -23.20 -4.06
CA PHE A 270 -11.82 -22.06 -4.74
C PHE A 270 -12.78 -20.90 -5.07
N HIS A 271 -14.02 -20.91 -4.57
CA HIS A 271 -15.01 -19.89 -4.92
C HIS A 271 -14.58 -18.44 -4.54
N GLN A 272 -13.65 -18.30 -3.59
CA GLN A 272 -13.03 -17.04 -3.19
C GLN A 272 -11.73 -16.73 -3.94
N PHE A 273 -11.33 -17.54 -4.90
CA PHE A 273 -10.14 -17.35 -5.71
C PHE A 273 -10.54 -17.47 -7.18
N PRO A 274 -11.22 -16.44 -7.75
CA PRO A 274 -11.69 -16.51 -9.13
C PRO A 274 -10.63 -16.95 -10.14
N GLU A 275 -9.42 -16.38 -10.03
CA GLU A 275 -8.32 -16.73 -10.93
C GLU A 275 -7.89 -18.18 -10.68
N LEU A 276 -7.55 -18.54 -9.43
CA LEU A 276 -7.12 -19.91 -9.12
C LEU A 276 -8.20 -20.96 -9.44
N SER A 277 -9.48 -20.62 -9.29
CA SER A 277 -10.62 -21.48 -9.61
C SER A 277 -10.73 -21.78 -11.10
N SER A 278 -10.25 -20.89 -11.98
CA SER A 278 -10.23 -21.11 -13.43
C SER A 278 -9.26 -22.23 -13.83
N ILE A 279 -8.26 -22.50 -12.99
CA ILE A 279 -7.22 -23.52 -13.20
C ILE A 279 -7.25 -24.59 -12.11
N LYS A 280 -8.40 -24.80 -11.45
CA LYS A 280 -8.54 -25.69 -10.28
C LYS A 280 -8.01 -27.11 -10.50
N ASP A 281 -8.05 -27.61 -11.73
CA ASP A 281 -7.61 -28.96 -12.09
C ASP A 281 -6.08 -29.07 -12.15
N ASP A 282 -5.36 -27.95 -12.33
CA ASP A 282 -3.91 -27.85 -12.32
C ASP A 282 -3.33 -27.67 -10.90
N VAL A 283 -4.16 -27.37 -9.90
CA VAL A 283 -3.72 -27.04 -8.53
C VAL A 283 -3.39 -28.31 -7.74
N THR A 284 -2.15 -28.44 -7.29
CA THR A 284 -1.66 -29.63 -6.55
C THR A 284 -1.84 -29.48 -5.03
N PRO A 285 -1.76 -30.60 -4.26
CA PRO A 285 -1.70 -30.52 -2.80
C PRO A 285 -0.55 -29.66 -2.27
N GLU A 286 0.62 -29.70 -2.91
CA GLU A 286 1.77 -28.87 -2.53
C GLU A 286 1.51 -27.38 -2.74
N ASP A 287 0.76 -27.01 -3.77
CA ASP A 287 0.31 -25.63 -3.98
C ASP A 287 -0.62 -25.18 -2.86
N ILE A 288 -1.58 -26.01 -2.46
CA ILE A 288 -2.52 -25.72 -1.37
C ILE A 288 -1.76 -25.48 -0.06
N ASP A 289 -0.79 -26.33 0.27
CA ASP A 289 0.04 -26.16 1.46
C ASP A 289 0.86 -24.86 1.41
N ARG A 290 1.47 -24.57 0.26
CA ARG A 290 2.25 -23.34 0.04
C ARG A 290 1.38 -22.09 0.22
N PHE A 291 0.21 -22.06 -0.41
CA PHE A 291 -0.73 -20.93 -0.36
C PHE A 291 -1.38 -20.76 1.02
N SER A 292 -1.73 -21.86 1.68
CA SER A 292 -2.25 -21.86 3.05
C SER A 292 -1.23 -21.32 4.05
N SER A 293 0.04 -21.74 3.93
CA SER A 293 1.14 -21.21 4.73
C SER A 293 1.34 -19.71 4.51
N HIS A 294 1.25 -19.24 3.26
CA HIS A 294 1.34 -17.82 2.95
C HIS A 294 0.19 -17.01 3.54
N LEU A 295 -1.06 -17.47 3.42
CA LEU A 295 -2.23 -16.81 4.03
C LEU A 295 -2.09 -16.69 5.56
N ASN A 296 -1.61 -17.74 6.22
CA ASN A 296 -1.35 -17.70 7.66
C ASN A 296 -0.27 -16.66 8.03
N LYS A 297 0.80 -16.57 7.24
CA LYS A 297 1.84 -15.55 7.46
C LYS A 297 1.31 -14.13 7.28
N LEU A 298 0.50 -13.89 6.25
CA LEU A 298 -0.15 -12.59 6.04
C LEU A 298 -1.05 -12.24 7.23
N LYS A 299 -1.85 -13.19 7.72
CA LYS A 299 -2.70 -12.99 8.90
C LYS A 299 -1.89 -12.62 10.13
N LEU A 300 -0.86 -13.39 10.47
CA LEU A 300 -0.01 -13.15 11.63
C LEU A 300 0.74 -11.80 11.51
N ASP A 301 1.18 -11.43 10.30
CA ASP A 301 1.83 -10.14 10.06
C ASP A 301 0.83 -8.98 10.16
N MET A 302 -0.42 -9.15 9.71
CA MET A 302 -1.50 -8.18 9.98
C MET A 302 -1.72 -8.03 11.49
N GLU A 303 -1.93 -9.12 12.24
CA GLU A 303 -2.18 -9.08 13.69
C GLU A 303 -1.04 -8.38 14.44
N LYS A 304 0.21 -8.75 14.13
CA LYS A 304 1.39 -8.13 14.74
C LYS A 304 1.51 -6.67 14.36
N ARG A 305 1.41 -6.35 13.07
CA ARG A 305 1.60 -4.99 12.59
C ARG A 305 0.44 -4.11 12.94
N PHE A 306 -0.74 -4.60 13.29
CA PHE A 306 -1.94 -3.84 13.65
C PHE A 306 -2.30 -3.92 15.14
N GLU A 307 -1.45 -4.52 15.98
CA GLU A 307 -1.71 -4.79 17.40
C GLU A 307 -2.20 -3.56 18.21
N ASP A 308 -1.52 -2.42 18.07
CA ASP A 308 -1.88 -1.14 18.71
C ASP A 308 -3.26 -0.65 18.27
N ILE A 309 -3.58 -0.76 16.98
CA ILE A 309 -4.89 -0.36 16.44
C ILE A 309 -5.98 -1.34 16.87
N LEU A 310 -5.70 -2.63 16.89
CA LEU A 310 -6.66 -3.64 17.32
C LEU A 310 -6.97 -3.56 18.81
N LYS A 311 -5.99 -3.14 19.63
CA LYS A 311 -6.14 -2.98 21.08
C LYS A 311 -6.66 -1.61 21.52
N LEU A 312 -6.83 -0.66 20.60
CA LEU A 312 -7.37 0.65 20.92
C LEU A 312 -8.79 0.49 21.49
N LYS A 313 -8.92 0.76 22.79
CA LYS A 313 -10.21 0.91 23.46
C LYS A 313 -10.72 2.30 23.14
N VAL A 314 -11.65 2.39 22.20
CA VAL A 314 -12.42 3.61 22.02
C VAL A 314 -13.51 3.58 23.07
N TYR A 315 -13.37 4.44 24.08
CA TYR A 315 -14.48 4.76 24.94
C TYR A 315 -15.39 5.68 24.13
N ASP A 316 -16.62 5.23 23.87
CA ASP A 316 -17.68 6.11 23.40
C ASP A 316 -17.84 7.19 24.47
N GLY A 317 -17.35 8.40 24.17
CA GLY A 317 -17.56 9.60 24.96
C GLY A 317 -18.94 10.19 24.69
#